data_AF-A0A0A7KH86-F1
#
_entry.id   AF-A0A0A7KH86-F1
#
_cell.length_a   1.000
_cell.length_b   1.000
_cell.length_c   1.000
_cell.angle_alpha   90.00
_cell.angle_beta   90.00
_cell.angle_gamma   90.00
#
_symmetry.space_group_name_H-M   'P 1'
#
loop_
_entity.id
_entity.type
_entity.pdbx_description
1 polymer ?
#
loop_
_entity_poly.entity_id
_entity_poly.type
_entity_poly.pdbx_seq_one_letter_code
_entity_poly.pdbx_strand_id
1 'polypeptide(L)'
;MQPEEAIKALSADQSKRSTQYEEAKEMWGRLLERIQASPLGEAFQVTGTVEKQDRCTLIGCVPCEIEVKTNQDDITIYPELARKRNGKWVLARSDHPKDKVIFEDEEELDALIIEYIVFTSKEKTDELLGGDDEYGCDAEDNDE
;
A
#
# COMPACT_ATOMS: atom_id res chain seq x y z
N MET A 1 -16.43 -36.16 12.61
CA MET A 1 -15.32 -35.44 11.93
C MET A 1 -14.03 -36.01 12.50
N GLN A 2 -13.18 -36.65 11.68
CA GLN A 2 -11.97 -37.29 12.19
C GLN A 2 -10.84 -36.24 12.34
N PRO A 3 -10.10 -36.21 13.46
CA PRO A 3 -9.05 -35.22 13.72
C PRO A 3 -8.00 -35.11 12.61
N GLU A 4 -7.69 -36.21 11.94
CA GLU A 4 -6.69 -36.29 10.87
C GLU A 4 -7.08 -35.50 9.61
N GLU A 5 -8.37 -35.44 9.27
CA GLU A 5 -8.85 -34.64 8.14
C GLU A 5 -8.76 -33.15 8.43
N ALA A 6 -9.06 -32.75 9.69
CA ALA A 6 -8.91 -31.37 10.13
C ALA A 6 -7.43 -30.93 10.14
N ILE A 7 -6.51 -31.80 10.59
CA ILE A 7 -5.07 -31.53 10.58
C ILE A 7 -4.55 -31.40 9.14
N LYS A 8 -4.94 -32.30 8.22
CA LYS A 8 -4.56 -32.21 6.80
C LYS A 8 -5.10 -30.94 6.15
N ALA A 9 -6.34 -30.57 6.44
CA ALA A 9 -6.95 -29.33 5.92
C ALA A 9 -6.20 -28.09 6.42
N LEU A 10 -5.82 -28.04 7.70
CA LEU A 10 -5.05 -26.93 8.28
C LEU A 10 -3.64 -26.85 7.69
N SER A 11 -2.96 -27.99 7.53
CA SER A 11 -1.61 -28.03 6.92
C SER A 11 -1.62 -27.61 5.45
N ALA A 12 -2.62 -28.06 4.67
CA ALA A 12 -2.78 -27.62 3.29
C ALA A 12 -3.13 -26.13 3.18
N ASP A 13 -3.94 -25.60 4.10
CA ASP A 13 -4.27 -24.17 4.14
C ASP A 13 -3.04 -23.33 4.52
N GLN A 14 -2.23 -23.78 5.49
CA GLN A 14 -0.97 -23.10 5.85
C GLN A 14 0.02 -23.09 4.69
N SER A 15 0.24 -24.23 4.01
CA SER A 15 1.14 -24.30 2.86
C SER A 15 0.71 -23.35 1.74
N LYS A 16 -0.59 -23.22 1.48
CA LYS A 16 -1.12 -22.26 0.49
C LYS A 16 -0.84 -20.81 0.89
N ARG A 17 -1.05 -20.45 2.15
CA ARG A 17 -0.77 -19.09 2.65
C ARG A 17 0.72 -18.74 2.56
N SER A 18 1.60 -19.72 2.81
CA SER A 18 3.04 -19.55 2.61
C SER A 18 3.39 -19.30 1.13
N THR A 19 2.79 -20.04 0.20
CA THR A 19 2.99 -19.79 -1.24
C THR A 19 2.52 -18.39 -1.64
N GLN A 20 1.32 -17.99 -1.19
CA GLN A 20 0.77 -16.66 -1.47
C GLN A 20 1.65 -15.53 -0.91
N TYR A 21 2.25 -15.74 0.26
CA TYR A 21 3.19 -14.80 0.86
C TYR A 21 4.44 -14.63 -0.02
N GLU A 22 5.05 -15.72 -0.47
CA GLU A 22 6.24 -15.62 -1.34
C GLU A 22 5.91 -14.97 -2.69
N GLU A 23 4.76 -15.30 -3.30
CA GLU A 23 4.30 -14.64 -4.54
C GLU A 23 4.11 -13.12 -4.36
N ALA A 24 3.47 -12.71 -3.25
CA ALA A 24 3.27 -11.29 -2.93
C ALA A 24 4.60 -10.57 -2.65
N LYS A 25 5.55 -11.26 -2.00
CA LYS A 25 6.89 -10.73 -1.75
C LYS A 25 7.69 -10.55 -3.03
N GLU A 26 7.64 -11.52 -3.94
CA GLU A 26 8.27 -11.38 -5.26
C GLU A 26 7.65 -10.23 -6.07
N MET A 27 6.32 -10.07 -6.01
CA MET A 27 5.63 -8.95 -6.64
C MET A 27 6.08 -7.60 -6.07
N TRP A 28 6.20 -7.47 -4.75
CA TRP A 28 6.78 -6.28 -4.13
C TRP A 28 8.19 -5.99 -4.62
N GLY A 29 9.05 -7.01 -4.73
CA GLY A 29 10.40 -6.86 -5.27
C GLY A 29 10.40 -6.23 -6.68
N ARG A 30 9.62 -6.80 -7.60
CA ARG A 30 9.49 -6.29 -8.98
C ARG A 30 8.91 -4.87 -9.02
N LEU A 31 7.87 -4.61 -8.24
CA LEU A 31 7.23 -3.30 -8.14
C LEU A 31 8.21 -2.22 -7.66
N LEU A 32 8.96 -2.49 -6.59
CA LEU A 32 9.92 -1.54 -6.04
C LEU A 32 11.04 -1.22 -7.03
N GLU A 33 11.58 -2.24 -7.71
CA GLU A 33 12.57 -2.05 -8.79
C GLU A 33 12.02 -1.15 -9.91
N ARG A 34 10.77 -1.37 -10.33
CA ARG A 34 10.11 -0.54 -11.36
C ARG A 34 9.86 0.89 -10.90
N ILE A 35 9.37 1.11 -9.68
CA ILE A 35 9.14 2.44 -9.14
C ILE A 35 10.47 3.20 -9.02
N GLN A 36 11.52 2.56 -8.53
CA GLN A 36 12.86 3.16 -8.43
C GLN A 36 13.43 3.56 -9.79
N ALA A 37 13.16 2.77 -10.84
CA ALA A 37 13.56 3.07 -12.21
C ALA A 37 12.59 4.01 -12.95
N SER A 38 11.47 4.38 -12.34
CA SER A 38 10.47 5.27 -12.94
C SER A 38 10.86 6.74 -12.79
N PRO A 39 10.24 7.67 -13.55
CA PRO A 39 10.45 9.10 -13.36
C PRO A 39 10.19 9.57 -11.92
N LEU A 40 9.32 8.89 -11.17
CA LEU A 40 9.08 9.17 -9.76
C LEU A 40 10.30 8.80 -8.90
N GLY A 41 10.91 7.63 -9.13
CA GLY A 41 12.11 7.19 -8.42
C GLY A 41 13.38 7.95 -8.81
N GLU A 42 13.40 8.54 -10.02
CA GLU A 42 14.46 9.47 -10.43
C GLU A 42 14.31 10.86 -9.79
N ALA A 43 13.07 11.35 -9.69
CA ALA A 43 12.76 12.67 -9.11
C ALA A 43 12.79 12.67 -7.58
N PHE A 44 12.38 11.56 -6.96
CA PHE A 44 12.28 11.38 -5.53
C PHE A 44 13.05 10.13 -5.13
N GLN A 45 13.87 10.18 -4.08
CA GLN A 45 14.59 9.00 -3.63
C GLN A 45 13.59 8.04 -2.96
N VAL A 46 13.03 7.12 -3.76
CA VAL A 46 12.08 6.10 -3.30
C VAL A 46 12.81 4.85 -2.84
N THR A 47 12.62 4.46 -1.59
CA THR A 47 13.08 3.19 -1.02
C THR A 47 11.90 2.35 -0.57
N GLY A 48 12.04 1.03 -0.61
CA GLY A 48 11.01 0.12 -0.14
C GLY A 48 11.61 -1.06 0.60
N THR A 49 11.05 -1.35 1.77
CA THR A 49 11.45 -2.46 2.62
C THR A 49 10.25 -3.38 2.82
N VAL A 50 10.34 -4.60 2.28
CA VAL A 50 9.33 -5.62 2.53
C VAL A 50 9.53 -6.17 3.94
N GLU A 51 8.62 -5.83 4.85
CA GLU A 51 8.72 -6.27 6.25
C GLU A 51 8.27 -7.72 6.41
N LYS A 52 9.12 -8.53 7.06
CA LYS A 52 8.73 -9.88 7.46
C LYS A 52 8.02 -9.82 8.82
N GLN A 53 6.70 -9.89 8.80
CA GLN A 53 5.91 -10.06 10.02
C GLN A 53 5.35 -11.49 10.09
N ASP A 54 5.67 -12.22 11.18
CA ASP A 54 5.25 -13.63 11.36
C ASP A 54 3.71 -13.82 11.39
N ARG A 55 2.95 -12.76 11.66
CA ARG A 55 1.48 -12.78 11.54
C ARG A 55 1.01 -12.67 10.09
N CYS A 56 1.80 -12.05 9.22
CA CYS A 56 1.46 -11.78 7.83
C CYS A 56 1.57 -13.04 6.95
N THR A 57 2.55 -13.92 7.25
CA THR A 57 2.62 -15.28 6.67
C THR A 57 1.41 -16.14 7.01
N LEU A 58 0.82 -15.97 8.20
CA LEU A 58 -0.38 -16.70 8.61
C LEU A 58 -1.64 -16.22 7.88
N ILE A 59 -1.66 -15.03 7.29
CA ILE A 59 -2.83 -14.50 6.56
C ILE A 59 -2.59 -14.36 5.05
N GLY A 60 -1.37 -14.65 4.57
CA GLY A 60 -0.99 -14.52 3.16
C GLY A 60 -0.92 -13.05 2.69
N CYS A 61 -0.60 -12.14 3.61
CA CYS A 61 -0.39 -10.72 3.35
C CYS A 61 1.10 -10.40 3.45
N VAL A 62 1.57 -9.39 2.72
CA VAL A 62 2.93 -8.89 2.77
C VAL A 62 2.89 -7.37 2.91
N PRO A 63 3.25 -6.83 4.09
CA PRO A 63 3.43 -5.40 4.26
C PRO A 63 4.73 -4.93 3.60
N CYS A 64 4.70 -3.72 3.06
CA CYS A 64 5.89 -3.02 2.58
C CYS A 64 5.91 -1.63 3.19
N GLU A 65 7.03 -1.24 3.78
CA GLU A 65 7.31 0.15 4.11
C GLU A 65 7.91 0.79 2.86
N ILE A 66 7.28 1.85 2.34
CA ILE A 66 7.82 2.62 1.22
C ILE A 66 8.12 4.02 1.74
N GLU A 67 9.38 4.41 1.63
CA GLU A 67 9.83 5.76 1.97
C GLU A 67 10.11 6.53 0.69
N VAL A 68 9.65 7.76 0.63
CA VAL A 68 9.81 8.68 -0.50
C VAL A 68 10.42 9.95 0.06
N LYS A 69 11.70 10.18 -0.25
CA LYS A 69 12.35 11.43 0.14
C LYS A 69 12.14 12.47 -0.93
N THR A 70 11.50 13.56 -0.55
CA THR A 70 11.32 14.73 -1.39
C THR A 70 12.24 15.85 -0.93
N ASN A 71 12.32 16.94 -1.70
CA ASN A 71 13.11 18.12 -1.30
C ASN A 71 12.49 18.90 -0.12
N GLN A 72 11.23 18.61 0.22
CA GLN A 72 10.47 19.32 1.24
C GLN A 72 10.22 18.45 2.46
N ASP A 73 9.78 17.20 2.24
CA ASP A 73 9.40 16.26 3.29
C ASP A 73 9.77 14.81 2.96
N ASP A 74 9.93 14.01 4.02
CA ASP A 74 10.04 12.56 3.93
C ASP A 74 8.64 11.94 4.14
N ILE A 75 8.19 11.16 3.16
CA ILE A 75 6.89 10.48 3.17
C ILE A 75 7.14 8.99 3.39
N THR A 76 6.47 8.40 4.37
CA THR A 76 6.48 6.96 4.59
C THR A 76 5.07 6.44 4.47
N ILE A 77 4.87 5.41 3.64
CA ILE A 77 3.60 4.71 3.49
C ILE A 77 3.77 3.23 3.80
N TYR A 78 2.70 2.62 4.30
CA TYR A 78 2.67 1.22 4.71
C TYR A 78 1.57 0.46 3.94
N PRO A 79 1.77 0.16 2.65
CA PRO A 79 0.86 -0.70 1.91
C PRO A 79 0.98 -2.18 2.31
N GLU A 80 -0.14 -2.89 2.21
CA GLU A 80 -0.28 -4.31 2.45
C GLU A 80 -0.81 -5.01 1.20
N LEU A 81 -0.05 -5.98 0.69
CA LEU A 81 -0.40 -6.75 -0.51
C LEU A 81 -0.82 -8.17 -0.13
N ALA A 82 -1.96 -8.64 -0.65
CA ALA A 82 -2.41 -10.01 -0.46
C ALA A 82 -2.94 -10.64 -1.76
N ARG A 83 -2.63 -11.92 -1.96
CA ARG A 83 -3.18 -12.73 -3.07
C ARG A 83 -4.48 -13.41 -2.62
N LYS A 84 -5.61 -13.13 -3.29
CA LYS A 84 -6.87 -13.82 -3.03
C LYS A 84 -6.87 -15.22 -3.67
N ARG A 85 -7.68 -16.11 -3.09
CA ARG A 85 -7.87 -17.51 -3.54
C ARG A 85 -8.36 -17.65 -5.00
N ASN A 86 -8.97 -16.60 -5.57
CA ASN A 86 -9.44 -16.58 -6.95
C ASN A 86 -8.40 -16.03 -7.94
N GLY A 87 -7.15 -15.83 -7.51
CA GLY A 87 -6.11 -15.28 -8.37
C GLY A 87 -6.26 -13.78 -8.66
N LYS A 88 -6.98 -13.04 -7.81
CA LYS A 88 -6.96 -11.57 -7.80
C LYS A 88 -6.00 -11.07 -6.74
N TRP A 89 -5.46 -9.87 -6.94
CA TRP A 89 -4.66 -9.20 -5.93
C TRP A 89 -5.49 -8.21 -5.13
N VAL A 90 -5.02 -7.91 -3.92
CA VAL A 90 -5.61 -6.89 -3.05
C VAL A 90 -4.50 -6.04 -2.50
N LEU A 91 -4.60 -4.75 -2.72
CA LEU A 91 -3.79 -3.74 -2.06
C LEU A 91 -4.63 -3.07 -0.98
N ALA A 92 -4.10 -2.94 0.22
CA ALA A 92 -4.69 -2.19 1.31
C ALA A 92 -3.69 -1.18 1.86
N ARG A 93 -4.19 -0.07 2.38
CA ARG A 93 -3.43 0.88 3.19
C ARG A 93 -3.42 0.40 4.65
N SER A 94 -2.28 0.32 5.33
CA SER A 94 -2.26 -0.06 6.75
C SER A 94 -2.93 0.99 7.65
N ASP A 95 -2.86 2.27 7.28
CA ASP A 95 -3.53 3.40 7.95
C ASP A 95 -5.03 3.48 7.60
N HIS A 96 -5.41 3.02 6.40
CA HIS A 96 -6.82 2.91 5.96
C HIS A 96 -7.16 1.48 5.53
N PRO A 97 -7.23 0.50 6.46
CA PRO A 97 -7.40 -0.91 6.11
C PRO A 97 -8.77 -1.25 5.52
N LYS A 98 -9.70 -0.29 5.50
CA LYS A 98 -11.00 -0.40 4.82
C LYS A 98 -10.91 -0.07 3.33
N ASP A 99 -9.93 0.73 2.92
CA ASP A 99 -9.68 1.06 1.52
C ASP A 99 -8.84 -0.05 0.89
N LYS A 100 -9.57 -1.09 0.44
CA LYS A 100 -9.01 -2.24 -0.25
C LYS A 100 -9.31 -2.15 -1.73
N VAL A 101 -8.28 -2.05 -2.54
CA VAL A 101 -8.39 -2.08 -3.99
C VAL A 101 -8.09 -3.49 -4.48
N ILE A 102 -8.95 -4.00 -5.36
CA ILE A 102 -8.76 -5.30 -6.01
C ILE A 102 -8.26 -5.02 -7.42
N PHE A 103 -7.16 -5.64 -7.81
CA PHE A 103 -6.55 -5.47 -9.12
C PHE A 103 -6.16 -6.83 -9.70
N GLU A 104 -5.97 -6.88 -11.01
CA GLU A 104 -5.67 -8.13 -11.72
C GLU A 104 -4.29 -8.10 -12.40
N ASP A 105 -3.76 -6.92 -12.70
CA ASP A 105 -2.50 -6.72 -13.43
C ASP A 105 -1.43 -5.99 -12.60
N GLU A 106 -0.15 -6.24 -12.92
CA GLU A 106 0.99 -5.59 -12.27
C GLU A 106 1.13 -4.10 -12.63
N GLU A 107 0.66 -3.67 -13.81
CA GLU A 107 0.65 -2.25 -14.21
C GLU A 107 -0.38 -1.45 -13.40
N GLU A 108 -1.53 -2.06 -13.05
CA GLU A 108 -2.52 -1.44 -12.17
C GLU A 108 -1.95 -1.20 -10.77
N LEU A 109 -1.13 -2.14 -10.28
CA LEU A 109 -0.46 -2.01 -8.99
C LEU A 109 0.52 -0.84 -8.95
N ASP A 110 1.32 -0.65 -10.02
CA ASP A 110 2.24 0.49 -10.13
C ASP A 110 1.48 1.81 -10.00
N ALA A 111 0.38 1.95 -10.76
CA ALA A 111 -0.45 3.15 -10.73
C ALA A 111 -1.06 3.42 -9.36
N LEU A 112 -1.59 2.39 -8.68
CA LEU A 112 -2.19 2.52 -7.36
C LEU A 112 -1.19 2.97 -6.29
N ILE A 113 0.05 2.46 -6.34
CA ILE A 113 1.09 2.85 -5.39
C ILE A 113 1.55 4.28 -5.64
N ILE A 114 1.73 4.68 -6.90
CA ILE A 114 2.05 6.07 -7.24
C ILE A 114 0.93 7.00 -6.76
N GLU A 115 -0.33 6.63 -6.97
CA GLU A 115 -1.48 7.39 -6.48
C GLU A 115 -1.45 7.53 -4.95
N TYR A 116 -1.14 6.45 -4.21
CA TYR A 116 -1.00 6.50 -2.75
C TYR A 116 0.13 7.43 -2.29
N ILE A 117 1.28 7.41 -2.97
CA ILE A 117 2.39 8.32 -2.66
C ILE A 117 1.95 9.77 -2.84
N VAL A 118 1.32 10.09 -3.98
CA VAL A 118 0.86 11.46 -4.30
C VAL A 118 -0.25 11.90 -3.34
N PHE A 119 -1.21 11.02 -3.04
CA PHE A 119 -2.31 11.32 -2.12
C PHE A 119 -1.80 11.62 -0.71
N THR A 120 -0.94 10.75 -0.16
CA THR A 120 -0.36 10.93 1.18
C THR A 120 0.49 12.21 1.25
N SER A 121 1.20 12.55 0.16
CA SER A 121 1.93 13.82 0.07
C SER A 121 0.99 15.02 0.19
N LYS A 122 -0.18 14.98 -0.46
CA LYS A 122 -1.16 16.08 -0.41
C LYS A 122 -1.80 16.20 0.96
N GLU A 123 -2.26 15.10 1.57
CA GLU A 123 -2.83 15.12 2.92
C GLU A 123 -1.86 15.74 3.93
N LYS A 124 -0.59 15.32 3.92
CA LYS A 124 0.44 15.91 4.80
C LYS A 124 0.69 17.39 4.50
N THR A 125 0.65 17.78 3.22
CA THR A 125 0.80 19.19 2.83
C THR A 125 -0.36 20.02 3.35
N ASP A 126 -1.59 19.54 3.22
CA ASP A 126 -2.82 20.21 3.67
C ASP A 126 -2.88 20.28 5.21
N GLU A 127 -2.42 19.24 5.92
CA GLU A 127 -2.31 19.24 7.39
C GLU A 127 -1.26 20.25 7.90
N LEU A 128 -0.11 20.35 7.23
CA LEU A 128 0.98 21.26 7.59
C LEU A 128 0.69 22.73 7.25
N LEU A 129 -0.06 22.96 6.16
CA LEU A 129 -0.52 24.29 5.79
C LEU A 129 -1.70 24.77 6.64
N GLY A 130 -2.21 23.93 7.55
CA GLY A 130 -3.40 24.21 8.32
C GLY A 130 -4.59 24.28 7.37
N GLY A 131 -5.26 23.15 7.16
CA GLY A 131 -6.59 23.10 6.59
C GLY A 131 -7.58 23.84 7.50
N ASP A 132 -7.49 25.17 7.52
CA ASP A 132 -8.62 26.05 7.74
C ASP A 132 -9.21 26.31 6.35
N ASP A 133 -10.21 25.51 5.99
CA ASP A 133 -11.29 25.95 5.13
C ASP A 133 -12.20 27.00 5.83
N GLU A 134 -11.67 27.71 6.83
CA GLU A 134 -12.12 29.05 7.23
C GLU A 134 -11.66 30.12 6.22
N TYR A 135 -11.68 29.80 4.92
CA TYR A 135 -12.01 30.81 3.91
C TYR A 135 -13.52 31.03 3.97
N GLY A 136 -13.95 31.70 5.05
CA GLY A 136 -15.08 32.59 4.97
C GLY A 136 -14.81 33.58 3.86
N CYS A 137 -15.27 33.26 2.65
CA CYS A 137 -15.65 34.28 1.67
C CYS A 137 -16.89 35.00 2.18
N ASP A 138 -16.78 35.65 3.35
CA ASP A 138 -17.41 36.94 3.54
C ASP A 138 -16.58 37.88 2.66
N ALA A 139 -16.84 37.82 1.36
CA ALA A 139 -16.64 38.98 0.53
C ALA A 139 -17.51 40.05 1.19
N GLU A 140 -16.87 40.94 1.92
CA GLU A 140 -17.48 42.19 2.32
C GLU A 140 -18.06 42.78 1.03
N ASP A 141 -19.39 42.71 0.89
CA ASP A 141 -20.15 43.58 0.01
C ASP A 141 -19.96 45.00 0.55
N ASN A 142 -18.81 45.55 0.19
CA ASN A 142 -18.44 46.92 0.33
C ASN A 142 -18.83 47.58 -0.99
N ASP A 143 -20.11 47.92 -1.11
CA ASP A 143 -20.60 48.87 -2.10
C ASP A 143 -21.70 49.74 -1.47
N GLU A 144 -21.31 51.01 -1.29
CA GLU A 144 -22.04 52.27 -1.05
C GLU A 144 -23.56 52.28 -0.75
#